data_AF-A0A8B7D033-F1
#
_entry.id   AF-A0A8B7D033-F1
#
_cell.length_a   1.000
_cell.length_b   1.000
_cell.length_c   1.000
_cell.angle_alpha   90.00
_cell.angle_beta   90.00
_cell.angle_gamma   90.00
#
_symmetry.space_group_name_H-M   'P 1'
#
loop_
_entity.id
_entity.type
_entity.pdbx_description
1 polymer ?
#
loop_
_entity_poly.entity_id
_entity_poly.type
_entity_poly.pdbx_seq_one_letter_code
_entity_poly.pdbx_strand_id
1 'polypeptide(L)'
;MGIPSDDVVVIRHPESPGEPSVITISCPDKTGLGCDLCRVILFFGLSIVRGDVSTDGKWCYIVFWVVGRGDRATRWGLLKKRLLGVCPTVLSASGLYNSYYRQQEMVAAQQEAQLFLLKFCCYDRMGLLHDVTQVLCELELTIRKVKVSTTPDGRVMDLFFITDTRELLHTKRRKEEACDQLRAVLGDSMTNCDIELASAEIASFMQASPFLPPAIPEELFDLELPEESPKKSPSSSKNPSVTMDNSLSPGHTLIQILCRDHKGLLYDLMRTLKDYNIQISYGRFYATQNGSCEIDLFVIQVDGKKIVDTNKQKALCSRLRMELSSPLRVTVVSRGPDTELLVANPVELSGKGRPLVFHDITWSLKMLHTRIFLAEIGRHVVGDREWEVYRILLGDDYELSASKNKIVDGVTKMLMGWE
;
A
#
# COMPACT_ATOMS: atom_id res chain seq x y z
N MET A 1 16.94 -21.94 -22.10
CA MET A 1 16.19 -22.83 -21.19
C MET A 1 14.90 -22.13 -20.84
N GLY A 2 13.78 -22.52 -21.44
CA GLY A 2 12.47 -21.93 -21.13
C GLY A 2 11.97 -22.56 -19.82
N ILE A 3 11.79 -21.74 -18.79
CA ILE A 3 11.13 -22.16 -17.55
C ILE A 3 9.65 -22.40 -17.89
N PRO A 4 9.06 -23.57 -17.58
CA PRO A 4 7.62 -23.79 -17.70
C PRO A 4 6.85 -22.72 -16.91
N SER A 5 5.69 -22.25 -17.39
CA SER A 5 4.98 -21.14 -16.73
C SER A 5 4.60 -21.40 -15.27
N ASP A 6 4.48 -22.68 -14.88
CA ASP A 6 4.12 -23.08 -13.52
C ASP A 6 5.26 -22.90 -12.49
N ASP A 7 6.50 -22.77 -12.96
CA ASP A 7 7.71 -22.64 -12.14
C ASP A 7 8.13 -21.17 -11.92
N VAL A 8 7.44 -20.21 -12.55
CA VAL A 8 7.72 -18.78 -12.40
C VAL A 8 7.45 -18.29 -10.98
N VAL A 9 6.35 -18.77 -10.37
CA VAL A 9 6.00 -18.49 -8.98
C VAL A 9 5.68 -19.80 -8.26
N VAL A 10 6.51 -20.15 -7.30
CA VAL A 10 6.37 -21.35 -6.47
C VAL A 10 6.08 -20.91 -5.04
N ILE A 11 5.00 -21.43 -4.46
CA ILE A 11 4.63 -21.17 -3.06
C ILE A 11 4.76 -22.49 -2.31
N ARG A 12 5.57 -22.51 -1.26
CA ARG A 12 5.72 -23.63 -0.34
C ARG A 12 5.15 -23.24 1.02
N HIS A 13 4.29 -24.10 1.55
CA HIS A 13 3.72 -23.92 2.88
C HIS A 13 4.67 -24.48 3.95
N PRO A 14 4.59 -23.97 5.18
CA PRO A 14 5.44 -24.46 6.27
C PRO A 14 5.19 -25.95 6.54
N GLU A 15 6.26 -26.67 6.86
CA GLU A 15 6.19 -28.08 7.26
C GLU A 15 5.78 -28.20 8.74
N SER A 16 6.09 -27.19 9.55
CA SER A 16 5.77 -27.14 10.97
C SER A 16 5.03 -25.85 11.39
N PRO A 17 4.19 -25.89 12.45
CA PRO A 17 3.49 -24.71 12.94
C PRO A 17 4.47 -23.62 13.38
N GLY A 18 4.25 -22.38 12.93
CA GLY A 18 5.09 -21.22 13.26
C GLY A 18 6.21 -20.93 12.27
N GLU A 19 6.45 -21.80 11.30
CA GLU A 19 7.35 -21.49 10.18
C GLU A 19 6.68 -20.58 9.14
N PRO A 20 7.45 -19.68 8.49
CA PRO A 20 6.94 -18.88 7.40
C PRO A 20 6.71 -19.70 6.12
N SER A 21 5.69 -19.32 5.34
CA SER A 21 5.55 -19.82 3.97
C SER A 21 6.63 -19.20 3.08
N VAL A 22 7.08 -19.92 2.05
CA VAL A 22 8.13 -19.46 1.13
C VAL A 22 7.55 -19.21 -0.25
N ILE A 23 7.75 -18.01 -0.78
CA ILE A 23 7.39 -17.60 -2.13
C ILE A 23 8.69 -17.45 -2.92
N THR A 24 8.89 -18.29 -3.93
CA THR A 24 10.02 -18.22 -4.86
C THR A 24 9.53 -17.74 -6.21
N ILE A 25 10.24 -16.75 -6.78
CA ILE A 25 9.89 -16.11 -8.04
C ILE A 25 11.12 -16.13 -8.94
N SER A 26 10.97 -16.68 -10.14
CA SER A 26 12.01 -16.67 -11.17
C SER A 26 11.41 -16.22 -12.50
N CYS A 27 11.68 -14.98 -12.88
CA CYS A 27 11.10 -14.35 -14.06
C CYS A 27 12.07 -13.32 -14.67
N PRO A 28 11.81 -12.84 -15.90
CA PRO A 28 12.54 -11.71 -16.41
C PRO A 28 12.40 -10.49 -15.50
N ASP A 29 13.45 -9.68 -15.45
CA ASP A 29 13.47 -8.48 -14.65
C ASP A 29 12.76 -7.31 -15.37
N LYS A 30 12.17 -6.42 -14.58
CA LYS A 30 11.67 -5.13 -15.04
C LYS A 30 11.87 -4.09 -13.94
N THR A 31 12.00 -2.83 -14.34
CA THR A 31 12.03 -1.71 -13.39
C THR A 31 10.80 -1.75 -12.49
N GLY A 32 11.04 -1.76 -11.17
CA GLY A 32 9.96 -1.76 -10.18
C GLY A 32 9.31 -3.11 -9.87
N LEU A 33 9.81 -4.22 -10.43
CA LEU A 33 9.28 -5.56 -10.16
C LEU A 33 9.21 -5.88 -8.65
N GLY A 34 10.29 -5.64 -7.91
CA GLY A 34 10.34 -5.85 -6.47
C GLY A 34 9.26 -5.06 -5.71
N CYS A 35 9.02 -3.80 -6.12
CA CYS A 35 7.96 -2.96 -5.56
C CYS A 35 6.57 -3.58 -5.81
N ASP A 36 6.27 -3.95 -7.06
CA ASP A 36 4.98 -4.54 -7.42
C ASP A 36 4.72 -5.86 -6.66
N LEU A 37 5.74 -6.72 -6.55
CA LEU A 37 5.66 -8.00 -5.83
C LEU A 37 5.40 -7.80 -4.33
N CYS A 38 6.16 -6.90 -3.69
CA CYS A 38 5.96 -6.58 -2.28
C CYS A 38 4.57 -6.00 -2.03
N ARG A 39 4.08 -5.16 -2.96
CA ARG A 39 2.73 -4.59 -2.90
C ARG A 39 1.65 -5.67 -2.98
N VAL A 40 1.80 -6.65 -3.88
CA VAL A 40 0.87 -7.79 -3.98
C VAL A 40 0.88 -8.59 -2.69
N ILE A 41 2.05 -8.97 -2.16
CA ILE A 41 2.14 -9.72 -0.90
C ILE A 41 1.45 -8.98 0.24
N LEU A 42 1.71 -7.67 0.36
CA LEU A 42 1.10 -6.81 1.37
C LEU A 42 -0.43 -6.72 1.23
N PHE A 43 -0.94 -6.65 0.00
CA PHE A 43 -2.38 -6.64 -0.27
C PHE A 43 -3.10 -7.91 0.21
N PHE A 44 -2.40 -9.05 0.24
CA PHE A 44 -2.94 -10.30 0.79
C PHE A 44 -2.77 -10.44 2.31
N GLY A 45 -2.39 -9.34 3.01
CA GLY A 45 -2.23 -9.32 4.46
C GLY A 45 -1.00 -10.08 4.97
N LEU A 46 -0.05 -10.39 4.08
CA LEU A 46 1.17 -11.09 4.42
C LEU A 46 2.30 -10.10 4.74
N SER A 47 3.14 -10.46 5.71
CA SER A 47 4.37 -9.75 6.04
C SER A 47 5.59 -10.56 5.63
N ILE A 48 6.53 -9.90 4.98
CA ILE A 48 7.82 -10.50 4.59
C ILE A 48 8.74 -10.41 5.79
N VAL A 49 9.19 -11.56 6.30
CA VAL A 49 10.11 -11.66 7.46
C VAL A 49 11.54 -11.96 7.03
N ARG A 50 11.72 -12.52 5.84
CA ARG A 50 13.02 -12.68 5.20
C ARG A 50 12.87 -12.52 3.69
N GLY A 51 13.88 -11.97 3.03
CA GLY A 51 13.91 -11.82 1.59
C GLY A 51 15.32 -11.99 1.05
N ASP A 52 15.48 -12.77 -0.01
CA ASP A 52 16.73 -12.88 -0.77
C ASP A 52 16.41 -12.51 -2.23
N VAL A 53 17.15 -11.57 -2.81
CA VAL A 53 16.96 -11.06 -4.17
C VAL A 53 18.29 -11.14 -4.92
N SER A 54 18.25 -11.63 -6.16
CA SER A 54 19.37 -11.62 -7.10
C SER A 54 18.85 -11.31 -8.49
N THR A 55 19.48 -10.39 -9.21
CA THR A 55 19.16 -10.09 -10.61
C THR A 55 20.41 -9.70 -11.39
N ASP A 56 20.45 -10.09 -12.66
CA ASP A 56 21.44 -9.64 -13.64
C ASP A 56 20.91 -8.45 -14.49
N GLY A 57 19.73 -7.92 -14.14
CA GLY A 57 19.00 -6.88 -14.87
C GLY A 57 18.18 -7.39 -16.06
N LYS A 58 18.25 -8.68 -16.38
CA LYS A 58 17.42 -9.33 -17.40
C LYS A 58 16.54 -10.41 -16.80
N TRP A 59 17.04 -11.11 -15.80
CA TRP A 59 16.38 -12.17 -15.05
C TRP A 59 16.60 -11.94 -13.58
N CYS A 60 15.56 -12.19 -12.80
CA CYS A 60 15.62 -12.14 -11.37
C CYS A 60 15.26 -13.49 -10.75
N TYR A 61 15.83 -13.71 -9.57
CA TYR A 61 15.49 -14.78 -8.66
C TYR A 61 15.24 -14.16 -7.29
N ILE A 62 14.01 -14.30 -6.80
CA ILE A 62 13.54 -13.66 -5.57
C ILE A 62 12.92 -14.73 -4.68
N VAL A 63 13.28 -14.73 -3.40
CA VAL A 63 12.69 -15.61 -2.38
C VAL A 63 12.19 -14.75 -1.22
N PHE A 64 10.92 -14.88 -0.88
CA PHE A 64 10.32 -14.23 0.28
C PHE A 64 9.81 -15.28 1.25
N TRP A 65 10.16 -15.12 2.53
CA TRP A 65 9.53 -15.84 3.63
C TRP A 65 8.46 -14.94 4.21
N VAL A 66 7.23 -15.44 4.24
CA VAL A 66 6.05 -14.65 4.58
C VAL A 66 5.24 -15.29 5.69
N VAL A 67 4.68 -14.44 6.55
CA VAL A 67 3.76 -14.80 7.63
C VAL A 67 2.46 -14.03 7.47
N GLY A 68 1.32 -14.64 7.80
CA GLY A 68 0.04 -13.93 7.88
C GLY A 68 0.00 -13.02 9.09
N ARG A 69 -0.55 -11.81 8.95
CA ARG A 69 -0.91 -10.97 10.09
C ARG A 69 -2.42 -11.05 10.33
N GLY A 70 -2.79 -11.58 11.50
CA GLY A 70 -4.18 -11.77 11.93
C GLY A 70 -4.76 -13.13 11.53
N ASP A 71 -6.03 -13.33 11.88
CA ASP A 71 -6.72 -14.64 11.79
C ASP A 71 -7.24 -14.98 10.38
N ARG A 72 -6.97 -14.17 9.36
CA ARG A 72 -7.49 -14.43 8.01
C ARG A 72 -6.68 -15.48 7.27
N ALA A 73 -7.39 -16.48 6.76
CA ALA A 73 -6.83 -17.45 5.82
C ALA A 73 -6.43 -16.77 4.50
N THR A 74 -5.15 -16.88 4.14
CA THR A 74 -4.63 -16.35 2.88
C THR A 74 -5.13 -17.18 1.69
N ARG A 75 -5.66 -16.50 0.66
CA ARG A 75 -6.09 -17.12 -0.60
C ARG A 75 -4.90 -17.39 -1.53
N TRP A 76 -4.07 -18.38 -1.18
CA TRP A 76 -2.80 -18.69 -1.84
C TRP A 76 -2.90 -18.86 -3.37
N GLY A 77 -3.94 -19.51 -3.87
CA GLY A 77 -4.15 -19.67 -5.32
C GLY A 77 -4.37 -18.34 -6.05
N LEU A 78 -5.11 -17.41 -5.45
CA LEU A 78 -5.31 -16.08 -6.02
C LEU A 78 -4.03 -15.24 -5.89
N LEU A 79 -3.32 -15.34 -4.76
CA LEU A 79 -2.01 -14.70 -4.58
C LEU A 79 -1.03 -15.12 -5.67
N LYS A 80 -0.88 -16.43 -5.93
CA LYS A 80 -0.03 -16.95 -7.01
C LYS A 80 -0.42 -16.33 -8.36
N LYS A 81 -1.72 -16.28 -8.67
CA LYS A 81 -2.21 -15.66 -9.92
C LYS A 81 -1.85 -14.18 -10.02
N ARG A 82 -1.91 -13.41 -8.93
CA ARG A 82 -1.55 -11.98 -8.92
C ARG A 82 -0.05 -11.74 -9.01
N LEU A 83 0.76 -12.55 -8.35
CA LEU A 83 2.22 -12.50 -8.49
C LEU A 83 2.64 -12.81 -9.93
N LEU A 84 2.05 -13.85 -10.54
CA LEU A 84 2.27 -14.17 -11.96
C LEU A 84 1.88 -13.01 -12.88
N GLY A 85 0.76 -12.34 -12.63
CA GLY A 85 0.29 -11.21 -13.45
C GLY A 85 1.18 -9.97 -13.39
N VAL A 86 2.05 -9.87 -12.37
CA VAL A 86 3.03 -8.79 -12.24
C VAL A 86 4.36 -9.13 -12.93
N CYS A 87 4.68 -10.42 -13.03
CA CYS A 87 5.92 -10.90 -13.62
C CYS A 87 5.93 -10.64 -15.14
N PRO A 88 7.02 -10.11 -15.72
CA PRO A 88 7.13 -9.98 -17.17
C PRO A 88 7.10 -11.34 -17.86
N THR A 89 6.59 -11.36 -19.09
CA THR A 89 6.61 -12.58 -19.91
C THR A 89 8.01 -12.84 -20.47
N VAL A 90 8.35 -14.10 -20.71
CA VAL A 90 9.65 -14.50 -21.29
C VAL A 90 9.89 -13.87 -22.67
N LEU A 91 8.83 -13.58 -23.42
CA LEU A 91 8.90 -12.88 -24.71
C LEU A 91 9.41 -11.43 -24.55
N SER A 92 9.18 -10.80 -23.40
CA SER A 92 9.70 -9.47 -23.08
C SER A 92 11.22 -9.45 -22.88
N ALA A 93 11.83 -10.59 -22.52
CA ALA A 93 13.26 -10.73 -22.28
C ALA A 93 14.10 -10.95 -23.55
N SER A 94 13.48 -11.36 -24.66
CA SER A 94 14.18 -11.76 -25.89
C SER A 94 14.52 -10.61 -26.84
N GLY A 95 14.25 -9.35 -26.46
CA GLY A 95 14.57 -8.16 -27.26
C GLY A 95 13.73 -7.99 -28.53
N LEU A 96 12.88 -8.97 -28.87
CA LEU A 96 11.91 -8.90 -29.98
C LEU A 96 10.63 -8.13 -29.62
N TYR A 97 10.49 -7.76 -28.35
CA TYR A 97 9.32 -7.07 -27.79
C TYR A 97 9.54 -5.55 -27.79
N ASN A 98 9.92 -4.96 -28.93
CA ASN A 98 10.22 -3.52 -29.02
C ASN A 98 9.09 -2.71 -29.67
N SER A 99 8.94 -1.48 -29.17
CA SER A 99 7.97 -0.40 -29.47
C SER A 99 6.46 -0.65 -29.30
N TYR A 100 5.88 -1.68 -29.95
CA TYR A 100 4.42 -1.75 -30.09
C TYR A 100 3.68 -2.07 -28.77
N TYR A 101 4.20 -3.00 -27.97
CA TYR A 101 3.59 -3.39 -26.69
C TYR A 101 3.87 -2.41 -25.54
N ARG A 102 5.04 -1.74 -25.55
CA ARG A 102 5.32 -0.63 -24.61
C ARG A 102 4.32 0.51 -24.85
N GLN A 103 3.99 0.80 -26.11
CA GLN A 103 2.96 1.77 -26.45
C GLN A 103 1.57 1.29 -26.00
N GLN A 104 1.27 0.00 -26.07
CA GLN A 104 0.00 -0.57 -25.61
C GLN A 104 -0.15 -0.63 -24.08
N GLU A 105 0.93 -0.88 -23.32
CA GLU A 105 0.96 -0.75 -21.86
C GLU A 105 0.89 0.72 -21.40
N MET A 106 1.51 1.65 -22.13
CA MET A 106 1.33 3.08 -21.87
C MET A 106 -0.09 3.55 -22.21
N VAL A 107 -0.72 3.00 -23.26
CA VAL A 107 -2.13 3.26 -23.61
C VAL A 107 -3.10 2.61 -22.60
N ALA A 108 -2.80 1.41 -22.09
CA ALA A 108 -3.57 0.75 -21.03
C ALA A 108 -3.40 1.48 -19.67
N ALA A 109 -2.21 2.01 -19.38
CA ALA A 109 -1.97 2.87 -18.21
C ALA A 109 -2.66 4.24 -18.34
N GLN A 110 -3.03 4.65 -19.56
CA GLN A 110 -3.83 5.85 -19.85
C GLN A 110 -5.34 5.59 -19.85
N GLN A 111 -5.78 4.33 -19.78
CA GLN A 111 -7.19 4.02 -19.75
C GLN A 111 -7.71 4.22 -18.33
N GLU A 112 -8.49 5.29 -18.13
CA GLU A 112 -9.06 5.60 -16.82
C GLU A 112 -9.93 4.45 -16.34
N ALA A 113 -9.62 3.93 -15.14
CA ALA A 113 -10.39 2.87 -14.53
C ALA A 113 -11.85 3.32 -14.39
N GLN A 114 -12.79 2.52 -14.91
CA GLN A 114 -14.21 2.83 -14.84
C GLN A 114 -14.65 2.94 -13.38
N LEU A 115 -15.27 4.08 -13.05
CA LEU A 115 -15.82 4.36 -11.75
C LEU A 115 -17.24 3.80 -11.66
N PHE A 116 -17.53 3.04 -10.60
CA PHE A 116 -18.84 2.48 -10.32
C PHE A 116 -19.37 3.05 -9.02
N LEU A 117 -20.69 3.21 -8.94
CA LEU A 117 -21.42 3.57 -7.73
C LEU A 117 -22.07 2.31 -7.16
N LEU A 118 -21.56 1.86 -6.02
CA LEU A 118 -22.19 0.86 -5.18
C LEU A 118 -23.11 1.59 -4.18
N LYS A 119 -24.41 1.38 -4.33
CA LYS A 119 -25.45 1.85 -3.40
C LYS A 119 -25.76 0.73 -2.43
N PHE A 120 -25.60 1.00 -1.15
CA PHE A 120 -25.70 0.01 -0.10
C PHE A 120 -26.65 0.49 1.00
N CYS A 121 -27.65 -0.32 1.35
CA CYS A 121 -28.56 -0.03 2.46
C CYS A 121 -28.58 -1.17 3.47
N CYS A 122 -28.31 -0.83 4.73
CA CYS A 122 -28.25 -1.78 5.85
C CYS A 122 -28.64 -1.11 7.16
N TYR A 123 -29.05 -1.89 8.15
CA TYR A 123 -29.17 -1.38 9.52
C TYR A 123 -27.79 -0.98 10.07
N ASP A 124 -27.72 0.18 10.72
CA ASP A 124 -26.46 0.70 11.23
C ASP A 124 -25.94 -0.15 12.39
N ARG A 125 -24.63 -0.38 12.42
CA ARG A 125 -23.92 -0.96 13.55
C ARG A 125 -22.47 -0.55 13.56
N MET A 126 -21.88 -0.50 14.75
CA MET A 126 -20.45 -0.23 14.90
C MET A 126 -19.62 -1.22 14.09
N GLY A 127 -18.72 -0.66 13.26
CA GLY A 127 -17.85 -1.45 12.39
C GLY A 127 -18.46 -1.91 11.06
N LEU A 128 -19.71 -1.54 10.73
CA LEU A 128 -20.34 -1.88 9.45
C LEU A 128 -19.46 -1.49 8.25
N LEU A 129 -18.95 -0.25 8.25
CA LEU A 129 -18.09 0.25 7.17
C LEU A 129 -16.80 -0.59 7.00
N HIS A 130 -16.22 -1.05 8.12
CA HIS A 130 -15.05 -1.93 8.05
C HIS A 130 -15.41 -3.27 7.40
N ASP A 131 -16.53 -3.88 7.81
CA ASP A 131 -16.93 -5.19 7.31
C ASP A 131 -17.24 -5.13 5.80
N VAL A 132 -17.88 -4.04 5.33
CA VAL A 132 -18.06 -3.77 3.88
C VAL A 132 -16.71 -3.56 3.19
N THR A 133 -15.83 -2.74 3.77
CA THR A 133 -14.48 -2.47 3.22
C THR A 133 -13.67 -3.76 3.10
N GLN A 134 -13.79 -4.67 4.07
CA GLN A 134 -13.19 -6.00 4.05
C GLN A 134 -13.66 -6.81 2.84
N VAL A 135 -14.97 -6.89 2.60
CA VAL A 135 -15.52 -7.63 1.44
C VAL A 135 -15.04 -7.03 0.13
N LEU A 136 -15.07 -5.70 0.02
CA LEU A 136 -14.60 -5.00 -1.18
C LEU A 136 -13.11 -5.27 -1.45
N CYS A 137 -12.28 -5.25 -0.41
CA CYS A 137 -10.87 -5.61 -0.51
C CYS A 137 -10.66 -7.07 -0.94
N GLU A 138 -11.42 -8.02 -0.39
CA GLU A 138 -11.34 -9.45 -0.79
C GLU A 138 -11.79 -9.69 -2.23
N LEU A 139 -12.68 -8.84 -2.73
CA LEU A 139 -13.08 -8.79 -4.12
C LEU A 139 -12.06 -8.05 -5.01
N GLU A 140 -11.03 -7.39 -4.48
CA GLU A 140 -10.11 -6.51 -5.22
C GLU A 140 -10.78 -5.27 -5.84
N LEU A 141 -11.85 -4.79 -5.17
CA LEU A 141 -12.50 -3.53 -5.46
C LEU A 141 -11.86 -2.43 -4.61
N THR A 142 -11.44 -1.34 -5.26
CA THR A 142 -10.81 -0.20 -4.60
C THR A 142 -11.84 0.89 -4.37
N ILE A 143 -11.88 1.43 -3.16
CA ILE A 143 -12.76 2.55 -2.79
C ILE A 143 -12.06 3.86 -3.12
N ARG A 144 -12.78 4.80 -3.74
CA ARG A 144 -12.33 6.17 -4.05
C ARG A 144 -13.02 7.22 -3.18
N LYS A 145 -14.28 6.97 -2.81
CA LYS A 145 -15.04 7.82 -1.90
C LYS A 145 -16.15 7.02 -1.26
N VAL A 146 -16.43 7.31 0.00
CA VAL A 146 -17.57 6.77 0.73
C VAL A 146 -18.33 7.91 1.37
N LYS A 147 -19.60 8.01 1.04
CA LYS A 147 -20.53 8.86 1.78
C LYS A 147 -21.39 7.98 2.67
N VAL A 148 -21.21 8.12 3.99
CA VAL A 148 -22.03 7.42 4.97
C VAL A 148 -23.16 8.32 5.39
N SER A 149 -24.40 7.82 5.31
CA SER A 149 -25.58 8.61 5.66
C SER A 149 -26.54 7.76 6.48
N THR A 150 -26.69 8.09 7.75
CA THR A 150 -27.68 7.44 8.61
C THR A 150 -29.02 8.16 8.45
N THR A 151 -30.06 7.42 8.08
CA THR A 151 -31.42 7.93 7.96
C THR A 151 -32.11 7.96 9.34
N PRO A 152 -33.13 8.82 9.54
CA PRO A 152 -33.79 8.99 10.86
C PRO A 152 -34.45 7.72 11.41
N ASP A 153 -34.70 6.71 10.57
CA ASP A 153 -35.22 5.40 10.92
C ASP A 153 -34.13 4.40 11.37
N GLY A 154 -32.88 4.85 11.51
CA GLY A 154 -31.75 4.04 11.98
C GLY A 154 -31.10 3.16 10.91
N ARG A 155 -31.50 3.30 9.64
CA ARG A 155 -30.81 2.65 8.51
C ARG A 155 -29.65 3.51 8.03
N VAL A 156 -28.71 2.88 7.33
CA VAL A 156 -27.62 3.54 6.64
C VAL A 156 -27.85 3.43 5.14
N MET A 157 -27.64 4.52 4.42
CA MET A 157 -27.59 4.60 2.97
C MET A 157 -26.18 5.02 2.57
N ASP A 158 -25.31 4.02 2.41
CA ASP A 158 -23.93 4.25 2.03
C ASP A 158 -23.77 4.28 0.51
N LEU A 159 -23.01 5.26 0.04
CA LEU A 159 -22.64 5.39 -1.36
C LEU A 159 -21.14 5.21 -1.49
N PHE A 160 -20.73 4.09 -2.10
CA PHE A 160 -19.33 3.77 -2.37
C PHE A 160 -19.02 4.02 -3.84
N PHE A 161 -18.04 4.89 -4.08
CA PHE A 161 -17.46 5.08 -5.40
C PHE A 161 -16.27 4.14 -5.52
N ILE A 162 -16.36 3.13 -6.39
CA ILE A 162 -15.40 2.03 -6.46
C ILE A 162 -14.86 1.81 -7.87
N THR A 163 -13.64 1.29 -7.95
CA THR A 163 -13.00 0.82 -9.19
C THR A 163 -12.61 -0.65 -9.06
N ASP A 164 -12.71 -1.43 -10.13
CA ASP A 164 -12.37 -2.86 -10.10
C ASP A 164 -10.97 -3.12 -10.65
N THR A 165 -10.09 -3.65 -9.80
CA THR A 165 -8.71 -4.02 -10.20
C THR A 165 -8.70 -5.14 -11.23
N ARG A 166 -9.78 -5.93 -11.31
CA ARG A 166 -9.93 -6.98 -12.33
C ARG A 166 -10.51 -6.46 -13.64
N GLU A 167 -11.01 -5.23 -13.68
CA GLU A 167 -11.68 -4.61 -14.83
C GLU A 167 -12.90 -5.41 -15.34
N LEU A 168 -13.57 -6.17 -14.47
CA LEU A 168 -14.70 -7.03 -14.84
C LEU A 168 -16.05 -6.53 -14.30
N LEU A 169 -16.07 -5.46 -13.50
CA LEU A 169 -17.28 -4.96 -12.83
C LEU A 169 -18.32 -4.36 -13.79
N HIS A 170 -17.96 -4.13 -15.05
CA HIS A 170 -18.92 -3.85 -16.12
C HIS A 170 -19.83 -5.05 -16.44
N THR A 171 -19.40 -6.28 -16.11
CA THR A 171 -20.16 -7.50 -16.36
C THR A 171 -21.21 -7.76 -15.28
N LYS A 172 -22.38 -8.29 -15.66
CA LYS A 172 -23.46 -8.64 -14.72
C LYS A 172 -23.00 -9.65 -13.66
N ARG A 173 -22.29 -10.70 -14.09
CA ARG A 173 -21.76 -11.76 -13.22
C ARG A 173 -20.88 -11.21 -12.09
N ARG A 174 -20.02 -10.24 -12.40
CA ARG A 174 -19.11 -9.65 -11.41
C ARG A 174 -19.84 -8.77 -10.38
N LYS A 175 -20.87 -8.06 -10.84
CA LYS A 175 -21.75 -7.28 -9.95
C LYS A 175 -22.54 -8.19 -9.01
N GLU A 176 -23.12 -9.27 -9.55
CA GLU A 176 -23.86 -10.28 -8.78
C GLU A 176 -22.95 -10.94 -7.74
N GLU A 177 -21.74 -11.38 -8.13
CA GLU A 177 -20.74 -11.93 -7.21
C GLU A 177 -20.44 -10.95 -6.05
N ALA A 178 -20.26 -9.66 -6.36
CA ALA A 178 -19.98 -8.65 -5.35
C ALA A 178 -21.14 -8.45 -4.37
N CYS A 179 -22.37 -8.33 -4.89
CA CYS A 179 -23.56 -8.21 -4.06
C CYS A 179 -23.83 -9.46 -3.21
N ASP A 180 -23.58 -10.66 -3.75
CA ASP A 180 -23.74 -11.92 -3.04
C ASP A 180 -22.77 -12.06 -1.86
N GLN A 181 -21.51 -11.66 -2.05
CA GLN A 181 -20.52 -11.66 -0.98
C GLN A 181 -20.85 -10.65 0.12
N LEU A 182 -21.34 -9.45 -0.26
CA LEU A 182 -21.82 -8.47 0.72
C LEU A 182 -23.02 -9.01 1.52
N ARG A 183 -23.98 -9.67 0.85
CA ARG A 183 -25.11 -10.35 1.52
C ARG A 183 -24.64 -11.44 2.47
N ALA A 184 -23.68 -12.25 2.07
CA ALA A 184 -23.18 -13.35 2.88
C ALA A 184 -22.56 -12.88 4.21
N VAL A 185 -21.89 -11.73 4.21
CA VAL A 185 -21.24 -11.18 5.43
C VAL A 185 -22.22 -10.38 6.29
N LEU A 186 -23.16 -9.67 5.66
CA LEU A 186 -24.04 -8.71 6.36
C LEU A 186 -25.39 -9.32 6.73
N GLY A 187 -25.74 -10.47 6.15
CA GLY A 187 -26.94 -11.24 6.43
C GLY A 187 -28.22 -10.45 6.19
N ASP A 188 -29.24 -10.74 7.01
CA ASP A 188 -30.57 -10.13 6.92
C ASP A 188 -30.60 -8.63 7.26
N SER A 189 -29.47 -8.07 7.72
CA SER A 189 -29.36 -6.64 7.99
C SER A 189 -29.32 -5.81 6.70
N MET A 190 -28.95 -6.43 5.58
CA MET A 190 -28.84 -5.78 4.27
C MET A 190 -30.19 -5.77 3.56
N THR A 191 -30.67 -4.57 3.21
CA THR A 191 -31.96 -4.40 2.52
C THR A 191 -31.81 -4.16 1.02
N ASN A 192 -30.74 -3.48 0.60
CA ASN A 192 -30.48 -3.20 -0.81
C ASN A 192 -28.98 -3.15 -1.10
N CYS A 193 -28.59 -3.64 -2.27
CA CYS A 193 -27.22 -3.56 -2.79
C CYS A 193 -27.26 -3.55 -4.31
N ASP A 194 -26.84 -2.43 -4.90
CA ASP A 194 -26.84 -2.25 -6.34
C ASP A 194 -25.56 -1.56 -6.81
N ILE A 195 -25.10 -1.94 -8.01
CA ILE A 195 -23.84 -1.46 -8.60
C ILE A 195 -24.11 -0.93 -10.00
N GLU A 196 -23.99 0.39 -10.13
CA GLU A 196 -24.20 1.12 -11.38
C GLU A 196 -22.88 1.71 -11.88
N LEU A 197 -22.77 1.98 -13.18
CA LEU A 197 -21.65 2.76 -13.71
C LEU A 197 -21.87 4.22 -13.28
N ALA A 198 -20.84 4.88 -12.73
CA ALA A 198 -20.97 6.29 -12.37
C ALA A 198 -21.13 7.15 -13.63
N SER A 199 -22.03 8.13 -13.60
CA SER A 199 -22.19 9.05 -14.73
C SER A 199 -20.91 9.88 -14.96
N ALA A 200 -20.72 10.35 -16.19
CA ALA A 200 -19.56 11.17 -16.56
C ALA A 200 -19.45 12.46 -15.72
N GLU A 201 -20.59 13.01 -15.28
CA GLU A 201 -20.67 14.17 -14.39
C GLU A 201 -20.11 13.83 -13.00
N ILE A 202 -20.50 12.69 -12.44
CA ILE A 202 -20.02 12.27 -11.11
C ILE A 202 -18.54 11.89 -11.16
N ALA A 203 -18.10 11.24 -12.25
CA ALA A 203 -16.69 10.94 -12.48
C ALA A 203 -15.84 12.22 -12.61
N SER A 204 -16.32 13.26 -13.29
CA SER A 204 -15.59 14.52 -13.44
C SER A 204 -15.52 15.32 -12.14
N PHE A 205 -16.57 15.31 -11.30
CA PHE A 205 -16.50 15.90 -9.94
C PHE A 205 -15.53 15.16 -9.02
N MET A 206 -15.26 13.87 -9.26
CA MET A 206 -14.26 13.12 -8.51
C MET A 206 -12.81 13.38 -8.98
N GLN A 207 -12.62 13.75 -10.25
CA GLN A 207 -11.33 14.21 -10.78
C GLN A 207 -11.06 15.69 -10.42
N ALA A 208 -12.13 16.49 -10.33
CA ALA A 208 -12.08 17.90 -9.97
C ALA A 208 -12.07 18.09 -8.44
N SER A 209 -10.95 17.79 -7.80
CA SER A 209 -10.53 18.57 -6.63
C SER A 209 -9.14 19.18 -6.90
N PRO A 210 -9.04 20.19 -7.79
CA PRO A 210 -7.79 20.90 -8.04
C PRO A 210 -7.53 21.98 -6.99
N PHE A 211 -8.44 22.17 -6.03
CA PHE A 211 -8.35 23.19 -5.00
C PHE A 211 -8.55 22.54 -3.65
N LEU A 212 -7.48 22.55 -2.86
CA LEU A 212 -7.50 22.35 -1.41
C LEU A 212 -8.73 23.08 -0.83
N PRO A 213 -9.60 22.43 -0.04
CA PRO A 213 -10.22 23.16 1.05
C PRO A 213 -9.07 23.70 1.90
N PRO A 214 -9.07 24.98 2.29
CA PRO A 214 -7.97 25.57 3.04
C PRO A 214 -7.80 24.75 4.33
N ALA A 215 -6.57 24.28 4.61
CA ALA A 215 -6.13 23.55 5.81
C ALA A 215 -5.95 22.02 5.74
N ILE A 216 -5.39 21.44 4.67
CA ILE A 216 -4.45 20.32 4.93
C ILE A 216 -3.14 20.98 5.37
N PRO A 217 -2.65 20.77 6.60
CA PRO A 217 -1.43 21.42 7.05
C PRO A 217 -0.28 21.08 6.09
N GLU A 218 0.44 22.07 5.56
CA GLU A 218 1.70 21.83 4.82
C GLU A 218 2.69 21.05 5.69
N GLU A 219 2.60 21.21 7.02
CA GLU A 219 3.25 20.40 8.05
C GLU A 219 3.01 18.88 7.92
N LEU A 220 1.88 18.45 7.34
CA LEU A 220 1.64 17.03 7.05
C LEU A 220 2.64 16.53 6.00
N PHE A 221 3.13 17.38 5.10
CA PHE A 221 4.01 17.04 3.98
C PHE A 221 5.48 17.43 4.20
N ASP A 222 5.75 18.31 5.16
CA ASP A 222 7.10 18.75 5.52
C ASP A 222 7.71 17.92 6.66
N LEU A 223 8.62 17.02 6.29
CA LEU A 223 9.53 16.36 7.22
C LEU A 223 10.95 16.48 6.67
N GLU A 224 11.49 17.70 6.57
CA GLU A 224 12.95 17.83 6.49
C GLU A 224 13.51 17.38 7.85
N LEU A 225 14.13 16.20 7.88
CA LEU A 225 14.84 15.74 9.07
C LEU A 225 15.94 16.77 9.39
N PRO A 226 15.98 17.37 10.59
CA PRO A 226 17.06 18.27 10.96
C PRO A 226 18.39 17.51 10.87
N GLU A 227 19.40 18.14 10.25
CA GLU A 227 20.77 17.61 10.29
C GLU A 227 21.17 17.34 11.75
N GLU A 228 21.74 16.15 12.00
CA GLU A 228 22.07 15.65 13.33
C GLU A 228 22.89 16.68 14.12
N SER A 229 22.32 17.24 15.19
CA SER A 229 23.11 17.94 16.20
C SER A 229 23.64 16.93 17.23
N PRO A 230 24.95 16.93 17.56
CA PRO A 230 25.51 16.00 18.51
C PRO A 230 25.25 16.56 19.91
N LYS A 231 24.19 16.07 20.58
CA LYS A 231 24.06 15.86 22.05
C LYS A 231 22.59 15.94 22.47
N LYS A 232 22.02 14.81 22.93
CA LYS A 232 21.34 14.64 24.24
C LYS A 232 20.77 13.23 24.42
N SER A 233 21.23 12.58 25.50
CA SER A 233 20.66 11.47 26.30
C SER A 233 20.22 10.13 25.63
N PRO A 234 20.54 8.97 26.25
CA PRO A 234 20.23 7.65 25.72
C PRO A 234 18.83 7.19 26.18
N SER A 235 17.79 7.43 25.36
CA SER A 235 16.54 6.70 25.49
C SER A 235 15.94 6.41 24.11
N SER A 236 16.26 5.21 23.61
CA SER A 236 15.73 4.51 22.42
C SER A 236 16.01 5.16 21.05
N SER A 237 16.97 4.60 20.33
CA SER A 237 17.23 4.78 18.91
C SER A 237 16.00 4.38 18.06
N LYS A 238 15.12 5.33 17.75
CA LYS A 238 13.92 5.10 16.92
C LYS A 238 14.10 5.41 15.44
N ASN A 239 15.21 6.06 15.06
CA ASN A 239 15.44 6.47 13.68
C ASN A 239 16.15 5.36 12.89
N PRO A 240 15.74 5.09 11.65
CA PRO A 240 16.44 4.15 10.77
C PRO A 240 17.87 4.61 10.54
N SER A 241 18.82 3.69 10.70
CA SER A 241 20.20 3.87 10.24
C SER A 241 20.28 3.44 8.78
N VAL A 242 20.89 4.28 7.95
CA VAL A 242 21.16 3.99 6.54
C VAL A 242 22.62 4.36 6.28
N THR A 243 23.42 3.39 5.87
CA THR A 243 24.83 3.59 5.52
C THR A 243 25.08 3.13 4.09
N MET A 244 26.08 3.72 3.44
CA MET A 244 26.50 3.35 2.09
C MET A 244 27.99 3.04 2.07
N ASP A 245 28.35 1.93 1.43
CA ASP A 245 29.73 1.49 1.28
C ASP A 245 30.03 1.12 -0.18
N ASN A 246 31.11 1.67 -0.72
CA ASN A 246 31.60 1.40 -2.07
C ASN A 246 32.84 0.48 -2.10
N SER A 247 33.32 0.01 -0.96
CA SER A 247 34.57 -0.77 -0.82
C SER A 247 34.37 -2.27 -1.00
N LEU A 248 33.21 -2.81 -0.62
CA LEU A 248 32.94 -4.26 -0.57
C LEU A 248 32.63 -4.90 -1.94
N SER A 249 32.41 -4.11 -2.97
CA SER A 249 32.21 -4.60 -4.34
C SER A 249 32.91 -3.66 -5.31
N PRO A 250 33.57 -4.12 -6.39
CA PRO A 250 34.13 -3.23 -7.41
C PRO A 250 33.06 -2.58 -8.28
N GLY A 251 31.86 -3.16 -8.38
CA GLY A 251 30.79 -2.72 -9.30
C GLY A 251 29.54 -2.12 -8.64
N HIS A 252 29.31 -2.36 -7.35
CA HIS A 252 28.06 -1.99 -6.66
C HIS A 252 28.29 -1.08 -5.46
N THR A 253 27.31 -0.25 -5.14
CA THR A 253 27.20 0.42 -3.84
C THR A 253 26.41 -0.48 -2.91
N LEU A 254 26.95 -0.82 -1.74
CA LEU A 254 26.20 -1.47 -0.68
C LEU A 254 25.42 -0.41 0.09
N ILE A 255 24.10 -0.56 0.20
CA ILE A 255 23.26 0.17 1.13
C ILE A 255 22.91 -0.78 2.28
N GLN A 256 23.26 -0.40 3.51
CA GLN A 256 22.89 -1.15 4.70
C GLN A 256 21.87 -0.35 5.49
N ILE A 257 20.80 -1.01 5.91
CA ILE A 257 19.67 -0.39 6.59
C ILE A 257 19.38 -1.18 7.85
N LEU A 258 19.35 -0.48 8.98
CA LEU A 258 18.88 -1.00 10.26
C LEU A 258 17.70 -0.15 10.72
N CYS A 259 16.51 -0.74 10.82
CA CYS A 259 15.30 -0.01 11.19
C CYS A 259 14.35 -0.87 12.05
N ARG A 260 13.27 -0.26 12.53
CA ARG A 260 12.18 -1.00 13.17
C ARG A 260 11.32 -1.65 12.08
N ASP A 261 11.04 -2.93 12.23
CA ASP A 261 10.13 -3.64 11.36
C ASP A 261 8.71 -3.06 11.46
N HIS A 262 8.02 -3.07 10.32
CA HIS A 262 6.64 -2.65 10.22
C HIS A 262 5.96 -3.32 9.03
N LYS A 263 4.64 -3.41 9.10
CA LYS A 263 3.79 -3.85 8.00
C LYS A 263 4.22 -3.09 6.74
N GLY A 264 4.51 -3.77 5.65
CA GLY A 264 4.86 -3.14 4.37
C GLY A 264 6.28 -2.57 4.24
N LEU A 265 7.18 -2.77 5.21
CA LEU A 265 8.55 -2.21 5.19
C LEU A 265 9.28 -2.41 3.85
N LEU A 266 9.27 -3.63 3.29
CA LEU A 266 9.95 -3.90 2.03
C LEU A 266 9.29 -3.21 0.84
N TYR A 267 7.97 -3.01 0.84
CA TYR A 267 7.29 -2.21 -0.17
C TYR A 267 7.71 -0.74 -0.09
N ASP A 268 7.73 -0.16 1.11
CA ASP A 268 8.10 1.25 1.31
C ASP A 268 9.56 1.53 0.89
N LEU A 269 10.46 0.59 1.18
CA LEU A 269 11.85 0.61 0.70
C LEU A 269 11.94 0.50 -0.82
N MET A 270 11.31 -0.54 -1.41
CA MET A 270 11.38 -0.80 -2.85
C MET A 270 10.76 0.32 -3.68
N ARG A 271 9.67 0.94 -3.18
CA ARG A 271 9.08 2.14 -3.77
C ARG A 271 10.08 3.29 -3.80
N THR A 272 10.72 3.58 -2.67
CA THR A 272 11.68 4.67 -2.56
C THR A 272 12.86 4.47 -3.52
N LEU A 273 13.38 3.24 -3.64
CA LEU A 273 14.46 2.93 -4.59
C LEU A 273 14.01 3.04 -6.05
N LYS A 274 12.79 2.59 -6.35
CA LYS A 274 12.16 2.73 -7.68
C LYS A 274 12.03 4.20 -8.07
N ASP A 275 11.54 5.05 -7.18
CA ASP A 275 11.34 6.49 -7.43
C ASP A 275 12.67 7.22 -7.73
N TYR A 276 13.79 6.71 -7.20
CA TYR A 276 15.15 7.24 -7.45
C TYR A 276 15.88 6.52 -8.58
N ASN A 277 15.21 5.61 -9.29
CA ASN A 277 15.77 4.78 -10.35
C ASN A 277 17.04 4.01 -9.91
N ILE A 278 17.04 3.49 -8.69
CA ILE A 278 18.11 2.65 -8.16
C ILE A 278 17.75 1.19 -8.41
N GLN A 279 18.64 0.47 -9.09
CA GLN A 279 18.48 -0.95 -9.36
C GLN A 279 19.20 -1.77 -8.30
N ILE A 280 18.50 -2.73 -7.71
CA ILE A 280 19.09 -3.72 -6.79
C ILE A 280 19.62 -4.87 -7.63
N SER A 281 20.89 -5.23 -7.45
CA SER A 281 21.50 -6.42 -8.07
C SER A 281 21.45 -7.62 -7.12
N TYR A 282 21.73 -7.38 -5.84
CA TYR A 282 21.59 -8.37 -4.77
C TYR A 282 20.95 -7.72 -3.55
N GLY A 283 20.06 -8.43 -2.88
CA GLY A 283 19.42 -7.92 -1.67
C GLY A 283 19.21 -9.03 -0.66
N ARG A 284 19.46 -8.71 0.60
CA ARG A 284 19.11 -9.56 1.74
C ARG A 284 18.29 -8.74 2.73
N PHE A 285 17.21 -9.33 3.20
CA PHE A 285 16.29 -8.76 4.17
C PHE A 285 16.07 -9.78 5.27
N TYR A 286 16.14 -9.32 6.52
CA TYR A 286 15.89 -10.15 7.69
C TYR A 286 15.24 -9.35 8.81
N ALA A 287 14.00 -9.68 9.14
CA ALA A 287 13.31 -9.18 10.32
C ALA A 287 13.62 -10.09 11.51
N THR A 288 14.08 -9.49 12.60
CA THR A 288 14.40 -10.19 13.84
C THR A 288 13.16 -10.32 14.72
N GLN A 289 13.18 -11.27 15.65
CA GLN A 289 12.07 -11.47 16.60
C GLN A 289 11.86 -10.28 17.56
N ASN A 290 12.85 -9.39 17.72
CA ASN A 290 12.74 -8.21 18.60
C ASN A 290 12.08 -7.00 17.92
N GLY A 291 11.64 -7.15 16.66
CA GLY A 291 11.03 -6.07 15.88
C GLY A 291 12.03 -5.14 15.19
N SER A 292 13.32 -5.47 15.17
CA SER A 292 14.30 -4.82 14.29
C SER A 292 14.38 -5.52 12.94
N CYS A 293 14.83 -4.80 11.92
CA CYS A 293 15.08 -5.33 10.60
C CYS A 293 16.44 -4.89 10.10
N GLU A 294 17.17 -5.84 9.51
CA GLU A 294 18.44 -5.64 8.82
C GLU A 294 18.25 -5.88 7.32
N ILE A 295 18.75 -4.94 6.51
CA ILE A 295 18.62 -4.99 5.06
C ILE A 295 19.94 -4.59 4.43
N ASP A 296 20.51 -5.46 3.60
CA ASP A 296 21.72 -5.22 2.84
C ASP A 296 21.39 -5.27 1.34
N LEU A 297 21.62 -4.19 0.62
CA LEU A 297 21.32 -4.08 -0.81
C LEU A 297 22.57 -3.67 -1.60
N PHE A 298 23.02 -4.52 -2.51
CA PHE A 298 23.99 -4.14 -3.54
C PHE A 298 23.25 -3.51 -4.70
N VAL A 299 23.49 -2.23 -4.93
CA VAL A 299 22.75 -1.42 -5.91
C VAL A 299 23.66 -0.77 -6.95
N ILE A 300 23.04 -0.42 -8.07
CA ILE A 300 23.61 0.40 -9.15
C ILE A 300 22.62 1.47 -9.58
N GLN A 301 23.13 2.55 -10.17
CA GLN A 301 22.33 3.54 -10.88
C GLN A 301 21.91 3.01 -12.26
N VAL A 302 20.96 3.69 -12.91
CA VAL A 302 20.51 3.39 -14.28
C VAL A 302 21.64 3.36 -15.30
N ASP A 303 22.70 4.14 -15.08
CA ASP A 303 23.89 4.15 -15.95
C ASP A 303 24.82 2.94 -15.75
N GLY A 304 24.42 1.99 -14.90
CA GLY A 304 25.17 0.78 -14.57
C GLY A 304 26.34 1.02 -13.61
N LYS A 305 26.47 2.22 -13.01
CA LYS A 305 27.58 2.57 -12.12
C LYS A 305 27.13 2.62 -10.67
N LYS A 306 28.12 2.53 -9.77
CA LYS A 306 27.95 2.84 -8.35
C LYS A 306 27.48 4.27 -8.12
N ILE A 307 26.86 4.49 -6.97
CA ILE A 307 26.60 5.83 -6.44
C ILE A 307 27.90 6.32 -5.80
N VAL A 308 28.72 7.06 -6.55
CA VAL A 308 29.99 7.62 -6.04
C VAL A 308 29.83 9.05 -5.53
N ASP A 309 28.88 9.78 -6.11
CA ASP A 309 28.61 11.17 -5.75
C ASP A 309 28.06 11.25 -4.31
N THR A 310 28.80 11.94 -3.45
CA THR A 310 28.46 12.09 -2.02
C THR A 310 27.14 12.82 -1.79
N ASN A 311 26.76 13.77 -2.65
CA ASN A 311 25.50 14.49 -2.51
C ASN A 311 24.32 13.57 -2.85
N LYS A 312 24.44 12.75 -3.90
CA LYS A 312 23.46 11.71 -4.22
C LYS A 312 23.33 10.68 -3.11
N GLN A 313 24.45 10.22 -2.54
CA GLN A 313 24.42 9.32 -1.39
C GLN A 313 23.69 9.94 -0.19
N LYS A 314 24.04 11.17 0.18
CA LYS A 314 23.38 11.89 1.29
C LYS A 314 21.90 12.10 1.04
N ALA A 315 21.51 12.50 -0.17
CA ALA A 315 20.12 12.70 -0.55
C ALA A 315 19.30 11.40 -0.47
N LEU A 316 19.82 10.30 -1.02
CA LEU A 316 19.16 9.00 -0.97
C LEU A 316 19.11 8.45 0.46
N CYS A 317 20.18 8.57 1.25
CA CYS A 317 20.18 8.20 2.67
C CYS A 317 19.14 8.99 3.47
N SER A 318 19.12 10.31 3.33
CA SER A 318 18.13 11.17 4.00
C SER A 318 16.71 10.76 3.63
N ARG A 319 16.49 10.50 2.33
CA ARG A 319 15.19 10.06 1.83
C ARG A 319 14.76 8.73 2.41
N LEU A 320 15.62 7.71 2.37
CA LEU A 320 15.35 6.40 2.95
C LEU A 320 15.04 6.52 4.45
N ARG A 321 15.77 7.36 5.20
CA ARG A 321 15.48 7.58 6.62
C ARG A 321 14.11 8.21 6.86
N MET A 322 13.71 9.17 6.03
CA MET A 322 12.40 9.81 6.10
C MET A 322 11.28 8.80 5.81
N GLU A 323 11.37 8.09 4.68
CA GLU A 323 10.32 7.17 4.24
C GLU A 323 10.19 5.94 5.15
N LEU A 324 11.28 5.48 5.76
CA LEU A 324 11.26 4.33 6.68
C LEU A 324 10.86 4.70 8.12
N SER A 325 10.96 5.98 8.50
CA SER A 325 10.54 6.44 9.83
C SER A 325 9.04 6.74 9.90
N SER A 326 8.46 7.30 8.84
CA SER A 326 7.03 7.60 8.74
C SER A 326 6.52 7.36 7.30
N PRO A 327 6.38 6.10 6.86
CA PRO A 327 5.92 5.78 5.50
C PRO A 327 4.49 6.25 5.23
N LEU A 328 3.69 6.36 6.29
CA LEU A 328 2.36 6.95 6.29
C LEU A 328 2.34 8.09 7.30
N ARG A 329 1.55 9.13 7.03
CA ARG A 329 1.46 10.31 7.89
C ARG A 329 0.05 10.44 8.41
N VAL A 330 -0.11 10.48 9.72
CA VAL A 330 -1.41 10.43 10.40
C VAL A 330 -1.54 11.66 11.28
N THR A 331 -2.61 12.43 11.08
CA THR A 331 -2.92 13.59 11.92
C THR A 331 -4.42 13.75 12.11
N VAL A 332 -4.82 14.40 13.20
CA VAL A 332 -6.22 14.73 13.48
C VAL A 332 -6.34 16.23 13.62
N VAL A 333 -7.16 16.83 12.77
CA VAL A 333 -7.40 18.27 12.72
C VAL A 333 -8.83 18.58 13.16
N SER A 334 -9.03 19.78 13.72
CA SER A 334 -10.39 20.28 14.03
C SER A 334 -10.79 21.31 12.98
N ARG A 335 -12.01 21.18 12.46
CA ARG A 335 -12.57 22.08 11.45
C ARG A 335 -13.90 22.65 11.96
N GLY A 336 -13.81 23.70 12.77
CA GLY A 336 -14.99 24.20 13.49
C GLY A 336 -15.43 23.18 14.55
N PRO A 337 -16.70 22.73 14.56
CA PRO A 337 -17.16 21.68 15.47
C PRO A 337 -16.62 20.29 15.10
N ASP A 338 -16.31 20.08 13.82
CA ASP A 338 -16.01 18.76 13.28
C ASP A 338 -14.56 18.33 13.56
N THR A 339 -14.36 17.02 13.74
CA THR A 339 -13.04 16.38 13.83
C THR A 339 -12.75 15.56 12.57
N GLU A 340 -11.67 15.90 11.86
CA GLU A 340 -11.21 15.16 10.68
C GLU A 340 -9.90 14.40 10.99
N LEU A 341 -9.88 13.10 10.70
CA LEU A 341 -8.67 12.29 10.60
C LEU A 341 -8.12 12.38 9.17
N LEU A 342 -6.84 12.69 9.05
CA LEU A 342 -6.10 12.73 7.79
C LEU A 342 -5.02 11.66 7.81
N VAL A 343 -5.01 10.79 6.80
CA VAL A 343 -3.91 9.85 6.56
C VAL A 343 -3.35 10.10 5.16
N ALA A 344 -2.08 10.45 5.05
CA ALA A 344 -1.40 10.63 3.77
C ALA A 344 -0.55 9.40 3.44
N ASN A 345 -0.82 8.81 2.28
CA ASN A 345 -0.15 7.65 1.71
C ASN A 345 0.66 8.07 0.48
N PRO A 346 2.00 7.96 0.48
CA PRO A 346 2.79 8.22 -0.70
C PRO A 346 2.37 7.33 -1.87
N VAL A 347 2.30 7.91 -3.07
CA VAL A 347 1.98 7.19 -4.29
C VAL A 347 3.26 7.00 -5.10
N GLU A 348 3.49 5.77 -5.58
CA GLU A 348 4.63 5.47 -6.46
C GLU A 348 4.42 6.03 -7.87
N LEU A 349 5.48 6.11 -8.69
CA LEU A 349 5.42 6.62 -10.08
C LEU A 349 4.36 5.96 -11.00
N SER A 350 3.92 4.72 -10.71
CA SER A 350 2.82 4.03 -11.42
C SER A 350 1.43 4.37 -10.88
N GLY A 351 1.29 5.38 -10.02
CA GLY A 351 0.00 5.84 -9.49
C GLY A 351 -0.60 4.92 -8.43
N LYS A 352 0.18 3.99 -7.85
CA LYS A 352 -0.31 3.08 -6.80
C LYS A 352 0.30 3.46 -5.45
N GLY A 353 -0.56 3.66 -4.45
CA GLY A 353 -0.12 3.75 -3.06
C GLY A 353 -0.02 2.39 -2.40
N ARG A 354 0.33 2.44 -1.11
CA ARG A 354 0.27 1.29 -0.20
C ARG A 354 -1.16 0.71 -0.16
N PRO A 355 -1.32 -0.62 -0.31
CA PRO A 355 -2.63 -1.27 -0.26
C PRO A 355 -3.18 -1.33 1.17
N LEU A 356 -4.49 -1.56 1.27
CA LEU A 356 -5.22 -1.78 2.54
C LEU A 356 -5.21 -0.62 3.55
N VAL A 357 -4.73 0.57 3.17
CA VAL A 357 -4.69 1.73 4.09
C VAL A 357 -6.10 2.06 4.63
N PHE A 358 -7.12 2.17 3.76
CA PHE A 358 -8.49 2.41 4.24
C PHE A 358 -9.07 1.27 5.09
N HIS A 359 -8.74 0.03 4.73
CA HIS A 359 -9.13 -1.15 5.52
C HIS A 359 -8.58 -1.08 6.94
N ASP A 360 -7.30 -0.74 7.08
CA ASP A 360 -6.63 -0.62 8.37
C ASP A 360 -7.17 0.57 9.17
N ILE A 361 -7.46 1.70 8.52
CA ILE A 361 -8.07 2.86 9.20
C ILE A 361 -9.45 2.51 9.74
N THR A 362 -10.33 1.94 8.90
CA THR A 362 -11.69 1.55 9.32
C THR A 362 -11.65 0.49 10.44
N TRP A 363 -10.70 -0.44 10.41
CA TRP A 363 -10.51 -1.41 11.50
C TRP A 363 -10.06 -0.73 12.79
N SER A 364 -9.07 0.16 12.71
CA SER A 364 -8.59 0.90 13.88
C SER A 364 -9.69 1.72 14.52
N LEU A 365 -10.50 2.43 13.72
CA LEU A 365 -11.61 3.23 14.23
C LEU A 365 -12.72 2.36 14.83
N LYS A 366 -12.98 1.18 14.25
CA LYS A 366 -13.86 0.15 14.85
C LYS A 366 -13.37 -0.27 16.24
N MET A 367 -12.07 -0.53 16.41
CA MET A 367 -11.47 -0.91 17.70
C MET A 367 -11.44 0.24 18.71
N LEU A 368 -11.32 1.47 18.25
CA LEU A 368 -11.41 2.68 19.07
C LEU A 368 -12.86 3.13 19.34
N HIS A 369 -13.85 2.35 18.88
CA HIS A 369 -15.28 2.69 18.95
C HIS A 369 -15.62 4.07 18.37
N THR A 370 -14.88 4.54 17.37
CA THR A 370 -15.08 5.84 16.72
C THR A 370 -15.90 5.68 15.44
N ARG A 371 -16.99 6.44 15.31
CA ARG A 371 -17.85 6.44 14.12
C ARG A 371 -17.26 7.26 12.98
N ILE A 372 -17.57 6.85 11.75
CA ILE A 372 -17.15 7.52 10.52
C ILE A 372 -18.41 8.05 9.82
N PHE A 373 -18.48 9.36 9.58
CA PHE A 373 -19.58 9.99 8.85
C PHE A 373 -19.31 10.17 7.37
N LEU A 374 -18.05 10.43 7.00
CA LEU A 374 -17.65 10.65 5.62
C LEU A 374 -16.22 10.19 5.45
N ALA A 375 -15.91 9.53 4.34
CA ALA A 375 -14.54 9.22 3.97
C ALA A 375 -14.29 9.55 2.50
N GLU A 376 -13.33 10.43 2.24
CA GLU A 376 -12.92 10.80 0.89
C GLU A 376 -11.47 10.39 0.67
N ILE A 377 -11.17 9.79 -0.48
CA ILE A 377 -9.82 9.38 -0.85
C ILE A 377 -9.45 10.18 -2.11
N GLY A 378 -8.60 11.18 -1.93
CA GLY A 378 -8.20 12.09 -2.99
C GLY A 378 -6.72 11.96 -3.33
N ARG A 379 -6.38 12.16 -4.61
CA ARG A 379 -4.99 12.31 -5.02
C ARG A 379 -4.57 13.77 -4.93
N HIS A 380 -3.41 14.02 -4.34
CA HIS A 380 -2.88 15.36 -4.09
C HIS A 380 -1.42 15.38 -4.51
N VAL A 381 -1.01 16.42 -5.24
CA VAL A 381 0.39 16.64 -5.59
C VAL A 381 0.93 17.73 -4.66
N VAL A 382 1.97 17.40 -3.91
CA VAL A 382 2.66 18.34 -3.02
C VAL A 382 4.15 18.30 -3.37
N GLY A 383 4.68 19.43 -3.84
CA GLY A 383 6.03 19.49 -4.42
C GLY A 383 6.12 18.60 -5.67
N ASP A 384 7.07 17.66 -5.66
CA ASP A 384 7.32 16.68 -6.71
C ASP A 384 6.65 15.31 -6.46
N ARG A 385 5.77 15.21 -5.46
CA ARG A 385 5.20 13.92 -5.01
C ARG A 385 3.69 13.88 -5.09
N GLU A 386 3.18 12.73 -5.54
CA GLU A 386 1.77 12.40 -5.47
C GLU A 386 1.47 11.64 -4.17
N TRP A 387 0.36 12.00 -3.54
CA TRP A 387 -0.13 11.45 -2.29
C TRP A 387 -1.60 11.04 -2.46
N GLU A 388 -1.94 9.88 -1.92
CA GLU A 388 -3.31 9.47 -1.70
C GLU A 388 -3.68 9.85 -0.27
N VAL A 389 -4.56 10.83 -0.12
CA VAL A 389 -4.96 11.37 1.19
C VAL A 389 -6.35 10.85 1.51
N TYR A 390 -6.43 10.16 2.64
CA TYR A 390 -7.66 9.66 3.24
C TYR A 390 -8.15 10.71 4.23
N ARG A 391 -9.28 11.34 3.91
CA ARG A 391 -9.94 12.34 4.75
C ARG A 391 -11.18 11.73 5.37
N ILE A 392 -11.21 11.63 6.69
CA ILE A 392 -12.25 10.90 7.41
C ILE A 392 -12.87 11.81 8.44
N LEU A 393 -14.13 12.14 8.23
CA LEU A 393 -14.94 12.89 9.18
C LEU A 393 -15.39 11.94 10.28
N LEU A 394 -14.96 12.22 11.51
CA LEU A 394 -15.27 11.42 12.69
C LEU A 394 -16.55 11.94 13.35
N GLY A 395 -17.30 11.05 13.99
CA GLY A 395 -18.53 11.43 14.68
C GLY A 395 -18.33 11.99 16.08
N ASP A 396 -19.12 13.01 16.40
CA ASP A 396 -19.21 13.63 17.72
C ASP A 396 -19.99 12.74 18.69
N ASP A 397 -19.43 11.60 19.07
CA ASP A 397 -19.92 10.86 20.22
C ASP A 397 -19.42 11.59 21.49
N TYR A 398 -20.32 12.34 22.14
CA TYR A 398 -20.07 13.12 23.37
C TYR A 398 -19.42 12.30 24.52
N GLU A 399 -19.46 10.97 24.45
CA GLU A 399 -18.89 10.05 25.43
C GLU A 399 -17.45 9.59 25.13
N LEU A 400 -16.90 9.90 23.94
CA LEU A 400 -15.56 9.48 23.54
C LEU A 400 -14.66 10.70 23.34
N SER A 401 -14.27 11.31 24.46
CA SER A 401 -13.06 12.13 24.53
C SER A 401 -11.79 11.25 24.39
N ALA A 402 -11.71 10.44 23.33
CA ALA A 402 -10.44 9.91 22.90
C ALA A 402 -9.57 11.13 22.58
N SER A 403 -8.55 11.40 23.39
CA SER A 403 -7.60 12.46 23.08
C SER A 403 -7.11 12.24 21.65
N LYS A 404 -7.03 13.28 20.82
CA LYS A 404 -6.61 13.18 19.40
C LYS A 404 -5.39 12.27 19.21
N ASN A 405 -4.48 12.30 20.19
CA ASN A 405 -3.31 11.44 20.28
C ASN A 405 -3.62 9.93 20.33
N LYS A 406 -4.70 9.49 21.00
CA LYS A 406 -5.14 8.08 21.00
C LYS A 406 -5.59 7.63 19.61
N ILE A 407 -6.31 8.48 18.88
CA ILE A 407 -6.72 8.18 17.50
C ILE A 407 -5.50 8.09 16.60
N VAL A 408 -4.60 9.08 16.67
CA VAL A 408 -3.35 9.08 15.89
C VAL A 408 -2.50 7.85 16.22
N ASP A 409 -2.29 7.53 17.51
CA ASP A 409 -1.48 6.37 17.93
C ASP A 409 -2.13 5.05 17.50
N GLY A 410 -3.44 4.88 17.73
CA GLY A 410 -4.16 3.66 17.37
C GLY A 410 -4.16 3.41 15.85
N VAL A 411 -4.46 4.44 15.06
CA VAL A 411 -4.44 4.35 13.60
C VAL A 411 -3.02 4.10 13.09
N THR A 412 -2.01 4.80 13.63
CA THR A 412 -0.61 4.59 13.27
C THR A 412 -0.16 3.17 13.59
N LYS A 413 -0.44 2.66 14.79
CA LYS A 413 -0.13 1.27 15.16
C LYS A 413 -0.78 0.27 14.23
N MET A 414 -2.05 0.46 13.89
CA MET A 414 -2.74 -0.44 12.97
C MET A 414 -2.12 -0.43 11.57
N LEU A 415 -1.85 0.76 11.03
CA LEU A 415 -1.23 0.94 9.71
C LEU A 415 0.18 0.34 9.66
N MET A 416 0.97 0.52 10.71
CA MET A 416 2.33 -0.02 10.83
C MET A 416 2.35 -1.47 11.31
N GLY A 417 1.20 -2.01 11.72
CA GLY A 417 1.05 -3.30 12.39
C GLY A 417 1.96 -3.44 13.62
N TRP A 418 2.00 -2.42 14.46
CA TRP A 418 2.61 -2.50 15.78
C TRP A 418 1.56 -2.87 16.81
N GLU A 419 1.98 -3.54 17.88
CA GLU A 419 1.15 -3.84 19.05
C GLU A 419 0.87 -2.59 19.90
#